data_AF-A0A950ANL0-F1
#
_entry.id   AF-A0A950ANL0-F1
#
_cell.length_a   1.000
_cell.length_b   1.000
_cell.length_c   1.000
_cell.angle_alpha   90.00
_cell.angle_beta   90.00
_cell.angle_gamma   90.00
#
_symmetry.space_group_name_H-M   'P 1'
#
loop_
_entity.id
_entity.type
_entity.pdbx_description
1 polymer ?
#
loop_
_entity_poly.entity_id
_entity_poly.type
_entity_poly.pdbx_seq_one_letter_code
_entity_poly.pdbx_strand_id
1 'polypeptide(L)'
;SFLYRQLDADAPALSAGLAVGDCISDRALGMLRLWGIEASGHCPRQLDRALCDRADAIFVMAPAHLRRLLADYGADLAGKTYLFGDPFRRPQSFLRGDYKVRDPSFDERPVEELVSEFLWMRERVRQIRLALRGEGRVLVPASEYLPLIQAVDPDDV
;
A
#
# COMPACT_ATOMS: atom_id res chain seq x y z
N SER A 1 -5.14 10.25 6.41
CA SER A 1 -6.21 9.90 5.44
C SER A 1 -6.33 10.99 4.38
N PHE A 2 -5.30 11.23 3.56
CA PHE A 2 -5.29 12.37 2.63
C PHE A 2 -4.93 11.97 1.19
N LEU A 3 -3.91 11.12 1.00
CA LEU A 3 -3.45 10.69 -0.33
C LEU A 3 -4.57 10.13 -1.22
N TYR A 4 -5.41 9.26 -0.66
CA TYR A 4 -6.48 8.62 -1.43
C TYR A 4 -7.79 9.41 -1.46
N ARG A 5 -8.09 10.23 -0.44
CA ARG A 5 -9.27 11.12 -0.44
C ARG A 5 -9.22 12.17 -1.54
N GLN A 6 -8.02 12.61 -1.95
CA GLN A 6 -7.85 13.54 -3.07
C GLN A 6 -7.85 12.84 -4.44
N LEU A 7 -7.78 11.50 -4.47
CA LEU A 7 -7.87 10.70 -5.71
C LEU A 7 -9.31 10.23 -5.97
N ASP A 8 -10.18 10.25 -4.95
CA ASP A 8 -11.61 10.03 -5.04
C ASP A 8 -12.33 10.55 -3.78
N ALA A 9 -13.20 11.55 -3.91
CA ALA A 9 -13.94 12.12 -2.78
C ALA A 9 -14.98 11.12 -2.20
N ASP A 10 -15.39 10.14 -3.00
CA ASP A 10 -16.47 9.20 -2.67
C ASP A 10 -15.98 7.88 -2.03
N ALA A 11 -14.66 7.66 -1.93
CA ALA A 11 -14.07 6.46 -1.34
C ALA A 11 -13.11 6.81 -0.20
N PRO A 12 -13.53 6.71 1.08
CA PRO A 12 -12.66 7.06 2.20
C PRO A 12 -11.53 6.04 2.32
N ALA A 13 -10.29 6.49 2.13
CA ALA A 13 -9.12 5.63 2.32
C ALA A 13 -8.17 6.17 3.40
N LEU A 14 -7.77 5.23 4.25
CA LEU A 14 -6.94 5.44 5.42
C LEU A 14 -5.54 4.85 5.17
N SER A 15 -4.55 5.38 5.88
CA SER A 15 -3.18 4.89 5.87
C SER A 15 -2.77 4.61 7.32
N ALA A 16 -2.13 3.47 7.56
CA ALA A 16 -1.64 3.07 8.87
C ALA A 16 -0.36 2.24 8.69
N GLY A 17 0.52 2.29 9.69
CA GLY A 17 1.72 1.45 9.77
C GLY A 17 1.54 0.31 10.76
N LEU A 18 2.35 -0.75 10.65
CA LEU A 18 2.38 -1.83 11.65
C LEU A 18 2.92 -1.35 13.01
N ALA A 19 3.69 -0.27 13.01
CA ALA A 19 4.09 0.51 14.18
C ALA A 19 3.73 1.98 13.98
N VAL A 20 3.68 2.76 15.07
CA VAL A 20 3.64 4.23 14.95
C VAL A 20 4.97 4.67 14.32
N GLY A 21 4.90 5.15 13.09
CA GLY A 21 6.05 5.76 12.42
C GLY A 21 6.14 7.26 12.69
N ASP A 22 7.12 7.90 12.08
CA ASP A 22 7.25 9.34 12.07
C ASP A 22 6.21 10.01 11.16
N CYS A 23 6.02 11.31 11.34
CA CYS A 23 5.28 12.12 10.38
C CYS A 23 5.90 12.00 8.98
N ILE A 24 5.08 12.27 7.97
CA ILE A 24 5.52 12.30 6.58
C ILE A 24 6.75 13.22 6.43
N SER A 25 7.80 12.75 5.74
CA SER A 25 9.01 13.53 5.54
C SER A 25 8.75 14.76 4.67
N ASP A 26 9.50 15.84 4.88
CA ASP A 26 9.43 17.06 4.04
C ASP A 26 9.64 16.75 2.55
N ARG A 27 10.46 15.74 2.29
CA ARG A 27 10.75 15.24 0.96
C ARG A 27 9.56 14.56 0.32
N ALA A 28 8.91 13.64 1.02
CA ALA A 28 7.65 13.04 0.57
C ALA A 28 6.55 14.11 0.37
N LEU A 29 6.46 15.11 1.27
CA LEU A 29 5.56 16.25 1.10
C LEU A 29 5.84 17.06 -0.18
N GLY A 30 7.12 17.35 -0.46
CA GLY A 30 7.53 18.06 -1.67
C GLY A 30 7.12 17.30 -2.94
N MET A 31 7.32 15.99 -2.95
CA MET A 31 6.94 15.12 -4.05
C MET A 31 5.42 15.08 -4.27
N LEU A 32 4.64 15.00 -3.19
CA LEU A 32 3.18 15.02 -3.27
C LEU A 32 2.62 16.37 -3.72
N ARG A 33 3.23 17.48 -3.30
CA ARG A 33 2.85 18.82 -3.76
C ARG A 33 3.03 19.00 -5.26
N LEU A 34 4.05 18.39 -5.86
CA LEU A 34 4.24 18.40 -7.32
C LEU A 34 3.11 17.71 -8.09
N TRP A 35 2.30 16.91 -7.39
CA TRP A 35 1.09 16.31 -7.94
C TRP A 35 -0.20 17.01 -7.52
N GLY A 36 -0.10 18.18 -6.88
CA GLY A 36 -1.23 18.90 -6.32
C GLY A 36 -1.87 18.21 -5.11
N ILE A 37 -1.15 17.27 -4.47
CA ILE A 37 -1.63 16.57 -3.28
C ILE A 37 -1.16 17.31 -2.03
N GLU A 38 -2.10 17.69 -1.18
CA GLU A 38 -1.82 18.26 0.15
C GLU A 38 -1.84 17.11 1.17
N ALA A 39 -0.72 16.90 1.86
CA ALA A 39 -0.58 15.86 2.87
C ALA A 39 0.06 16.32 4.18
N SER A 40 0.20 17.63 4.43
CA SER A 40 0.80 18.14 5.68
C SER A 40 -0.02 17.79 6.93
N GLY A 41 -1.34 17.55 6.76
CA GLY A 41 -2.21 17.02 7.82
C GLY A 41 -2.10 15.51 8.05
N HIS A 42 -1.18 14.80 7.39
CA HIS A 42 -0.98 13.37 7.62
C HIS A 42 -0.38 13.12 9.00
N CYS A 43 -1.11 12.39 9.85
CA CYS A 43 -0.62 11.92 11.14
C CYS A 43 -0.40 10.40 11.08
N PRO A 44 0.79 9.91 11.49
CA PRO A 44 1.06 8.49 11.55
C PRO A 44 0.09 7.82 12.53
N ARG A 45 -0.40 6.65 12.14
CA ARG A 45 -1.32 5.84 12.95
C ARG A 45 -0.86 4.40 12.93
N GLN A 46 -0.80 3.79 14.10
CA GLN A 46 -0.61 2.35 14.19
C GLN A 46 -1.89 1.63 13.77
N LEU A 47 -1.71 0.56 13.01
CA LEU A 47 -2.78 -0.34 12.64
C LEU A 47 -3.36 -1.00 13.89
N ASP A 48 -4.68 -1.11 13.93
CA ASP A 48 -5.40 -1.87 14.94
C ASP A 48 -6.41 -2.79 14.27
N ARG A 49 -6.86 -3.81 15.00
CA ARG A 49 -7.81 -4.80 14.47
C ARG A 49 -9.13 -4.16 14.03
N ALA A 50 -9.63 -3.16 14.77
CA ALA A 50 -10.88 -2.48 14.45
C ALA A 50 -10.80 -1.71 13.11
N LEU A 51 -9.62 -1.20 12.75
CA LEU A 51 -9.35 -0.60 11.46
C LEU A 51 -9.39 -1.65 10.35
N CYS A 52 -8.76 -2.81 10.56
CA CYS A 52 -8.84 -3.93 9.64
C CYS A 52 -10.28 -4.39 9.42
N ASP A 53 -11.08 -4.50 10.48
CA ASP A 53 -12.47 -4.99 10.40
C ASP A 53 -13.35 -4.03 9.57
N ARG A 54 -13.18 -2.71 9.74
CA ARG A 54 -13.93 -1.69 8.97
C ARG A 54 -13.51 -1.55 7.51
N ALA A 55 -12.33 -2.03 7.14
CA ALA A 55 -11.84 -1.90 5.78
C ALA A 55 -12.48 -2.96 4.87
N ASP A 56 -13.04 -2.54 3.74
CA ASP A 56 -13.51 -3.43 2.68
C ASP A 56 -12.35 -4.03 1.87
N ALA A 57 -11.24 -3.30 1.77
CA ALA A 57 -10.02 -3.74 1.11
C ALA A 57 -8.78 -3.17 1.82
N ILE A 58 -7.72 -3.98 1.94
CA ILE A 58 -6.44 -3.60 2.54
C ILE A 58 -5.34 -3.77 1.49
N PHE A 59 -4.54 -2.74 1.27
CA PHE A 59 -3.40 -2.77 0.34
C PHE A 59 -2.10 -2.62 1.11
N VAL A 60 -1.19 -3.58 0.95
CA VAL A 60 0.10 -3.63 1.65
C VAL A 60 1.26 -3.44 0.69
N MET A 61 2.32 -2.77 1.15
CA MET A 61 3.44 -2.34 0.31
C MET A 61 4.52 -3.41 0.09
N ALA A 62 4.47 -4.53 0.81
CA ALA A 62 5.43 -5.62 0.67
C ALA A 62 4.83 -6.95 1.15
N PRO A 63 5.32 -8.11 0.66
CA PRO A 63 4.92 -9.43 1.15
C PRO A 63 5.19 -9.62 2.66
N ALA A 64 6.29 -9.08 3.19
CA ALA A 64 6.60 -9.14 4.63
C ALA A 64 5.54 -8.42 5.48
N HIS A 65 5.05 -7.26 5.02
CA HIS A 65 3.94 -6.54 5.67
C HIS A 65 2.65 -7.37 5.67
N LEU A 66 2.36 -8.08 4.57
CA LEU A 66 1.22 -9.00 4.50
C LEU A 66 1.38 -10.15 5.51
N ARG A 67 2.57 -10.76 5.57
CA ARG A 67 2.87 -11.85 6.50
C ARG A 67 2.67 -11.43 7.96
N ARG A 68 3.12 -10.21 8.32
CA ARG A 68 2.93 -9.61 9.66
C ARG A 68 1.47 -9.28 9.93
N LEU A 69 0.77 -8.65 9.00
CA LEU A 69 -0.66 -8.35 9.11
C LEU A 69 -1.46 -9.61 9.49
N LEU A 70 -1.24 -10.72 8.78
CA LEU A 70 -1.97 -11.96 9.03
C LEU A 70 -1.56 -12.64 10.34
N ALA A 71 -0.30 -12.47 10.76
CA ALA A 71 0.18 -13.00 12.05
C ALA A 71 -0.44 -12.26 13.23
N ASP A 72 -0.40 -10.93 13.17
CA ASP A 72 -0.72 -10.06 14.30
C ASP A 72 -2.22 -9.80 14.41
N TYR A 73 -2.93 -9.79 13.29
CA TYR A 73 -4.34 -9.40 13.22
C TYR A 73 -5.27 -10.50 12.70
N GLY A 74 -4.76 -11.62 12.18
CA GLY A 74 -5.56 -12.80 11.83
C GLY A 74 -5.58 -13.17 10.35
N ALA A 75 -5.61 -14.47 10.07
CA ALA A 75 -5.59 -15.03 8.72
C ALA A 75 -6.88 -14.75 7.92
N ASP A 76 -7.99 -14.43 8.60
CA ASP A 76 -9.27 -14.07 7.98
C ASP A 76 -9.17 -12.81 7.10
N LEU A 77 -8.20 -11.93 7.39
CA LEU A 77 -7.95 -10.73 6.60
C LEU A 77 -7.41 -11.04 5.19
N ALA A 78 -6.92 -12.25 4.93
CA ALA A 78 -6.35 -12.62 3.64
C ALA A 78 -7.35 -12.51 2.48
N GLY A 79 -8.65 -12.71 2.74
CA GLY A 79 -9.69 -12.59 1.71
C GLY A 79 -9.94 -11.16 1.21
N LYS A 80 -9.45 -10.15 1.93
CA LYS A 80 -9.61 -8.73 1.60
C LYS A 80 -8.31 -7.94 1.56
N THR A 81 -7.17 -8.64 1.54
CA THR A 81 -5.85 -8.01 1.49
C THR A 81 -5.16 -8.27 0.16
N TYR A 82 -4.50 -7.25 -0.38
CA TYR A 82 -3.89 -7.24 -1.70
C TYR A 82 -2.48 -6.63 -1.64
N LEU A 83 -1.57 -7.11 -2.49
CA LEU A 83 -0.25 -6.48 -2.68
C LEU A 83 -0.40 -5.23 -3.54
N PHE A 84 0.00 -4.07 -3.03
CA PHE A 84 -0.14 -2.79 -3.73
C PHE A 84 0.69 -2.76 -5.02
N GLY A 85 1.90 -3.32 -5.00
CA GLY A 85 2.82 -3.31 -6.15
C GLY A 85 2.21 -3.93 -7.41
N ASP A 86 1.44 -5.02 -7.27
CA ASP A 86 0.58 -5.55 -8.34
C ASP A 86 -0.58 -6.40 -7.79
N PRO A 87 -1.76 -5.79 -7.53
CA PRO A 87 -2.88 -6.47 -6.90
C PRO A 87 -3.71 -7.31 -7.88
N PHE A 88 -3.32 -7.39 -9.15
CA PHE A 88 -4.11 -8.03 -10.22
C PHE A 88 -3.50 -9.34 -10.72
N ARG A 89 -2.39 -9.80 -10.12
CA ARG A 89 -1.68 -10.99 -10.54
C ARG A 89 -1.36 -11.86 -9.35
N ARG A 90 -1.64 -13.15 -9.46
CA ARG A 90 -1.18 -14.15 -8.50
C ARG A 90 0.35 -14.25 -8.55
N PRO A 91 1.06 -13.99 -7.43
CA PRO A 91 2.49 -14.16 -7.35
C PRO A 91 2.89 -15.62 -7.62
N GLN A 92 4.02 -15.81 -8.30
CA GLN A 92 4.65 -17.12 -8.45
C GLN A 92 5.80 -17.32 -7.45
N SER A 93 6.40 -16.22 -6.98
CA SER A 93 7.50 -16.19 -6.01
C SER A 93 7.63 -14.78 -5.42
N PHE A 94 8.29 -14.67 -4.26
CA PHE A 94 8.70 -13.40 -3.64
C PHE A 94 10.22 -13.25 -3.51
N LEU A 95 11.00 -14.23 -3.97
CA LEU A 95 12.45 -14.33 -3.73
C LEU A 95 13.28 -13.17 -4.33
N ARG A 96 12.74 -12.44 -5.30
CA ARG A 96 13.46 -11.38 -6.02
C ARG A 96 13.09 -9.97 -5.56
N GLY A 97 12.33 -9.85 -4.47
CA GLY A 97 11.76 -8.56 -4.05
C GLY A 97 10.66 -8.06 -5.00
N ASP A 98 10.22 -8.92 -5.93
CA ASP A 98 9.01 -8.68 -6.72
C ASP A 98 7.88 -8.34 -5.73
N TYR A 99 7.08 -7.33 -6.03
CA TYR A 99 6.01 -6.80 -5.16
C TYR A 99 6.44 -5.94 -3.96
N LYS A 100 7.74 -5.72 -3.70
CA LYS A 100 8.18 -4.69 -2.75
C LYS A 100 8.06 -3.31 -3.39
N VAL A 101 7.32 -2.42 -2.74
CA VAL A 101 7.18 -1.03 -3.15
C VAL A 101 8.30 -0.21 -2.51
N ARG A 102 9.21 0.31 -3.34
CA ARG A 102 10.24 1.24 -2.89
C ARG A 102 9.62 2.62 -2.73
N ASP A 103 9.86 3.26 -1.60
CA ASP A 103 9.55 4.68 -1.39
C ASP A 103 10.80 5.51 -1.74
N PRO A 104 10.81 6.20 -2.90
CA PRO A 104 11.96 7.00 -3.29
C PRO A 104 12.10 8.28 -2.46
N SER A 105 11.16 8.62 -1.55
CA SER A 105 11.38 9.75 -0.64
C SER A 105 12.59 9.55 0.29
N PHE A 106 13.12 8.34 0.40
CA PHE A 106 14.38 8.02 1.10
C PHE A 106 15.63 8.08 0.20
N ASP A 107 15.47 8.37 -1.09
CA ASP A 107 16.57 8.51 -2.05
C ASP A 107 17.09 9.96 -2.09
N GLU A 108 18.41 10.14 -2.13
CA GLU A 108 19.09 11.44 -2.05
C GLU A 108 19.08 12.24 -3.37
N ARG A 109 18.71 11.63 -4.50
CA ARG A 109 18.64 12.31 -5.82
C ARG A 109 17.71 13.54 -5.82
N PRO A 110 17.71 14.44 -6.80
CA PRO A 110 16.74 15.55 -6.85
C PRO A 110 15.28 15.09 -6.87
N VAL A 111 14.38 15.86 -6.23
CA VAL A 111 12.94 15.53 -6.12
C VAL A 111 12.29 15.40 -7.51
N GLU A 112 12.69 16.25 -8.44
CA GLU A 112 12.20 16.29 -9.82
C GLU A 112 12.48 14.99 -10.57
N GLU A 113 13.62 14.34 -10.30
CA GLU A 113 13.96 13.03 -10.88
C GLU A 113 13.07 11.93 -10.30
N LEU A 114 12.86 11.96 -8.99
CA LEU A 114 12.13 10.92 -8.26
C LEU A 114 10.61 11.00 -8.42
N VAL A 115 10.07 12.17 -8.73
CA VAL A 115 8.63 12.35 -9.00
C VAL A 115 8.19 11.53 -10.21
N SER A 116 9.07 11.38 -11.20
CA SER A 116 8.82 10.50 -12.35
C SER A 116 8.69 9.03 -11.94
N GLU A 117 9.47 8.59 -10.94
CA GLU A 117 9.42 7.23 -10.41
C GLU A 117 8.15 6.93 -9.65
N PHE A 118 7.41 7.94 -9.21
CA PHE A 118 6.12 7.72 -8.57
C PHE A 118 4.93 7.68 -9.56
N LEU A 119 5.12 8.00 -10.85
CA LEU A 119 4.02 7.98 -11.83
C LEU A 119 3.30 6.62 -11.90
N TRP A 120 4.03 5.52 -11.75
CA TRP A 120 3.41 4.19 -11.69
C TRP A 120 2.50 4.02 -10.47
N MET A 121 2.84 4.63 -9.32
CA MET A 121 2.03 4.57 -8.10
C MET A 121 0.70 5.28 -8.32
N ARG A 122 0.71 6.45 -8.99
CA ARG A 122 -0.51 7.17 -9.36
C ARG A 122 -1.39 6.32 -10.28
N GLU A 123 -0.81 5.73 -11.32
CA GLU A 123 -1.56 4.84 -12.21
C GLU A 123 -2.07 3.60 -11.47
N ARG A 124 -1.29 3.05 -10.53
CA ARG A 124 -1.70 1.91 -9.71
C ARG A 124 -2.91 2.25 -8.84
N VAL A 125 -2.91 3.41 -8.18
CA VAL A 125 -4.08 3.86 -7.41
C VAL A 125 -5.31 4.01 -8.32
N ARG A 126 -5.13 4.57 -9.53
CA ARG A 126 -6.22 4.69 -10.51
C ARG A 126 -6.80 3.32 -10.89
N GLN A 127 -5.93 2.34 -11.16
CA GLN A 127 -6.35 0.99 -11.52
C GLN A 127 -7.06 0.28 -10.36
N ILE A 128 -6.52 0.40 -9.14
CA ILE A 128 -7.15 -0.14 -7.92
C ILE A 128 -8.55 0.43 -7.75
N ARG A 129 -8.71 1.74 -7.94
CA ARG A 129 -10.02 2.40 -7.88
C ARG A 129 -11.02 1.82 -8.88
N LEU A 130 -10.62 1.68 -10.15
CA LEU A 130 -11.48 1.09 -11.17
C LEU A 130 -11.89 -0.34 -10.79
N ALA A 131 -10.95 -1.13 -10.27
CA ALA A 131 -11.22 -2.48 -9.80
C ALA A 131 -12.21 -2.52 -8.63
N LEU A 132 -12.06 -1.64 -7.64
CA LEU A 132 -12.98 -1.54 -6.49
C LEU A 132 -14.40 -1.11 -6.91
N ARG A 133 -14.55 -0.39 -8.02
CA ARG A 133 -15.84 -0.01 -8.62
C ARG A 133 -16.43 -1.08 -9.55
N GLY A 134 -15.70 -2.17 -9.80
CA GLY A 134 -16.09 -3.20 -10.78
C GLY A 134 -15.89 -2.80 -12.24
N GLU A 135 -15.19 -1.69 -12.52
CA GLU A 135 -14.94 -1.14 -13.85
C GLU A 135 -13.55 -1.52 -14.41
N GLY A 136 -12.81 -2.38 -13.71
CA GLY A 136 -11.40 -2.67 -14.01
C GLY A 136 -11.02 -4.14 -13.92
N ARG A 137 -9.71 -4.40 -13.83
CA ARG A 137 -9.16 -5.75 -13.62
C ARG A 137 -9.62 -6.30 -12.28
N VAL A 138 -9.80 -7.62 -12.21
CA VAL A 138 -10.15 -8.30 -10.95
C VAL A 138 -8.94 -8.32 -10.02
N LEU A 139 -9.16 -7.93 -8.76
CA LEU A 139 -8.15 -8.01 -7.70
C LEU A 139 -7.92 -9.47 -7.29
N VAL A 140 -6.68 -9.82 -6.98
CA VAL A 140 -6.28 -11.15 -6.52
C VAL A 140 -5.97 -11.10 -5.02
N PRO A 141 -6.88 -11.57 -4.15
CA PRO A 141 -6.70 -11.50 -2.71
C PRO A 141 -5.60 -12.45 -2.23
N ALA A 142 -5.01 -12.12 -1.07
CA ALA A 142 -3.95 -12.91 -0.45
C ALA A 142 -4.35 -14.37 -0.16
N SER A 143 -5.64 -14.64 0.03
CA SER A 143 -6.17 -16.00 0.16
C SER A 143 -5.77 -16.94 -0.98
N GLU A 144 -5.58 -16.41 -2.20
CA GLU A 144 -5.18 -17.19 -3.39
C GLU A 144 -3.70 -17.64 -3.38
N TYR A 145 -2.88 -17.08 -2.49
CA TYR A 145 -1.43 -17.33 -2.45
C TYR A 145 -0.88 -17.41 -1.02
N LEU A 146 -1.71 -17.80 -0.05
CA LEU A 146 -1.32 -17.98 1.35
C LEU A 146 -0.05 -18.83 1.57
N PRO A 147 0.13 -19.99 0.90
CA PRO A 147 1.35 -20.79 1.10
C PRO A 147 2.63 -20.03 0.75
N LEU A 148 2.59 -19.14 -0.26
CA LEU A 148 3.74 -18.32 -0.62
C LEU A 148 4.03 -17.27 0.45
N ILE A 149 2.99 -16.67 1.04
CA ILE A 149 3.14 -15.66 2.11
C ILE A 149 3.72 -16.30 3.37
N GLN A 150 3.29 -17.51 3.73
CA GLN A 150 3.79 -18.19 4.92
C GLN A 150 5.31 -18.46 4.87
N ALA A 151 5.88 -18.58 3.68
CA ALA A 151 7.31 -18.77 3.44
C ALA A 151 8.12 -17.46 3.43
N VAL A 152 7.46 -16.29 3.49
CA VAL A 152 8.12 -14.99 3.57
C VAL A 152 8.60 -14.74 5.00
N ASP A 153 9.83 -14.27 5.13
CA ASP A 153 10.34 -13.74 6.39
C ASP A 153 9.59 -12.44 6.74
N PRO A 154 8.86 -12.37 7.87
CA PRO A 154 8.14 -11.16 8.26
C PRO A 154 9.05 -9.93 8.47
N ASP A 155 10.34 -10.13 8.69
CA ASP A 155 11.32 -9.06 8.95
C ASP A 155 12.08 -8.62 7.69
N ASP A 156 11.79 -9.23 6.53
CA ASP A 156 12.33 -8.85 5.22
C ASP A 156 11.60 -7.61 4.65
N VAL A 157 11.76 -6.47 5.34
CA VAL A 157 11.19 -5.16 4.96
C VAL A 157 12.04 -4.50 3.87
#